data_AF-A0A941NCC7-F1
#
_entry.id   AF-A0A941NCC7-F1
#
_cell.length_a   1.000
_cell.length_b   1.000
_cell.length_c   1.000
_cell.angle_alpha   90.00
_cell.angle_beta   90.00
_cell.angle_gamma   90.00
#
_symmetry.space_group_name_H-M   'P 1'
#
loop_
_entity.id
_entity.type
_entity.pdbx_description
1 polymer ?
#
loop_
_entity_poly.entity_id
_entity_poly.type
_entity_poly.pdbx_seq_one_letter_code
_entity_poly.pdbx_strand_id
1 'polypeptide(L)'
;YAFGAHSKTLTMALVFVFGFLALPLYGLSVAHTNDRLPREMFVEASATLLLINAVASAFGPVLGALVTQRFGTASLFLYTAAFHLAMLVFTLVRLAETSAPPESLREPFEPMPLQAATPGVVELDPRSPAA
;
A
#
# COMPACT_ATOMS: atom_id res chain seq x y z
N TYR A 1 -0.48 -24.50 -23.23
CA TYR A 1 0.62 -23.60 -22.81
C TYR A 1 0.51 -22.29 -23.57
N ALA A 2 -0.17 -21.25 -23.08
CA ALA A 2 -0.38 -20.04 -23.89
C ALA A 2 -0.63 -18.72 -23.13
N PHE A 3 -0.17 -18.55 -21.88
CA PHE A 3 -0.03 -17.19 -21.34
C PHE A 3 1.30 -16.63 -21.86
N GLY A 4 1.28 -16.07 -23.09
CA GLY A 4 2.46 -15.48 -23.74
C GLY A 4 2.65 -15.81 -25.23
N ALA A 5 1.83 -16.68 -25.83
CA ALA A 5 2.08 -17.18 -27.18
C ALA A 5 1.49 -16.34 -28.34
N HIS A 6 0.67 -15.32 -28.07
CA HIS A 6 -0.13 -14.68 -29.13
C HIS A 6 0.14 -13.18 -29.37
N SER A 7 0.52 -12.38 -28.36
CA SER A 7 0.84 -10.95 -28.55
C SER A 7 1.73 -10.40 -27.43
N LYS A 8 2.96 -10.00 -27.77
CA LYS A 8 3.92 -9.39 -26.82
C LYS A 8 3.39 -8.09 -26.23
N THR A 9 2.71 -7.27 -27.03
CA THR A 9 2.12 -5.99 -26.61
C THR A 9 1.07 -6.18 -25.54
N LEU A 10 0.18 -7.17 -25.71
CA LEU A 10 -0.85 -7.48 -24.71
C LEU A 10 -0.23 -7.92 -23.39
N THR A 11 0.79 -8.80 -23.43
CA THR A 11 1.51 -9.22 -22.22
C THR A 11 2.15 -8.04 -21.50
N MET A 12 2.80 -7.12 -22.23
CA MET A 12 3.41 -5.92 -21.63
C MET A 12 2.36 -4.99 -21.01
N ALA A 13 1.22 -4.79 -21.69
CA ALA A 13 0.12 -4.00 -21.15
C ALA A 13 -0.44 -4.62 -19.85
N LEU A 14 -0.61 -5.94 -19.81
CA LEU A 14 -1.07 -6.65 -18.61
C LEU A 14 -0.07 -6.56 -17.46
N VAL A 15 1.22 -6.72 -17.73
CA VAL A 15 2.28 -6.57 -16.71
C VAL A 15 2.36 -5.13 -16.21
N PHE A 16 2.19 -4.15 -17.11
CA PHE A 16 2.14 -2.74 -16.73
C PHE A 16 0.95 -2.46 -15.79
N VAL A 17 -0.26 -2.87 -16.15
CA VAL A 17 -1.45 -2.70 -15.31
C VAL A 17 -1.29 -3.42 -13.98
N PHE A 18 -0.75 -4.65 -14.00
CA PHE A 18 -0.46 -5.40 -12.79
C PHE A 18 0.51 -4.63 -11.88
N GLY A 19 1.64 -4.14 -12.41
CA GLY A 19 2.61 -3.35 -11.65
C GLY A 19 2.00 -2.06 -11.11
N PHE A 20 1.26 -1.32 -11.94
CA PHE A 20 0.58 -0.08 -11.55
C PHE A 20 -0.37 -0.28 -10.36
N LEU A 21 -1.08 -1.41 -10.32
CA LEU A 21 -2.01 -1.73 -9.23
C LEU A 21 -1.32 -2.34 -8.01
N ALA A 22 -0.29 -3.18 -8.21
CA ALA A 22 0.33 -3.96 -7.13
C ALA A 22 1.39 -3.19 -6.34
N LEU A 23 2.21 -2.38 -7.01
CA LEU A 23 3.30 -1.62 -6.37
C LEU A 23 2.84 -0.67 -5.25
N PRO A 24 1.72 0.08 -5.35
CA PRO A 24 1.29 0.99 -4.29
C PRO A 24 0.63 0.28 -3.09
N LEU A 25 0.32 -1.02 -3.15
CA LEU A 25 -0.47 -1.72 -2.13
C LEU A 25 0.14 -1.64 -0.73
N TYR A 26 1.46 -1.76 -0.60
CA TYR A 26 2.12 -1.63 0.69
C TYR A 26 1.95 -0.22 1.27
N GLY A 27 2.24 0.82 0.47
CA GLY A 27 2.07 2.21 0.89
C GLY A 27 0.63 2.54 1.27
N LEU A 28 -0.34 2.05 0.50
CA LEU A 28 -1.76 2.21 0.77
C LEU A 28 -2.17 1.51 2.08
N SER A 29 -1.63 0.32 2.35
CA SER A 29 -1.90 -0.42 3.59
C SER A 29 -1.32 0.28 4.82
N VAL A 30 -0.12 0.84 4.70
CA VAL A 30 0.52 1.66 5.75
C VAL A 30 -0.29 2.92 6.00
N ALA A 31 -0.63 3.67 4.96
CA ALA A 31 -1.47 4.87 5.08
C ALA A 31 -2.81 4.55 5.74
N HIS A 32 -3.53 3.53 5.25
CA HIS A 32 -4.83 3.12 5.80
C HIS A 32 -4.76 2.74 7.29
N THR A 33 -3.68 2.09 7.71
CA THR A 33 -3.47 1.73 9.12
C THR A 33 -3.16 2.96 9.96
N ASN A 34 -2.28 3.82 9.47
CA ASN A 34 -1.82 5.01 10.17
C ASN A 34 -2.92 6.09 10.30
N ASP A 35 -3.84 6.19 9.34
CA ASP A 35 -5.03 7.07 9.41
C ASP A 35 -5.99 6.70 10.56
N ARG A 36 -5.80 5.54 11.20
CA ARG A 36 -6.68 4.99 12.23
C ARG A 36 -5.98 4.81 13.59
N LEU A 37 -4.72 5.25 13.71
CA LEU A 37 -3.93 5.15 14.92
C LEU A 37 -3.52 6.52 15.46
N PRO A 38 -3.33 6.68 16.79
CA PRO A 38 -2.67 7.84 17.35
C PRO A 38 -1.26 8.02 16.78
N ARG A 39 -0.81 9.28 16.68
CA ARG A 39 0.46 9.66 16.02
C ARG A 39 1.68 9.03 16.68
N GLU A 40 1.60 8.79 17.98
CA GLU A 40 2.65 8.17 18.79
C GLU A 40 2.90 6.71 18.38
N MET A 41 1.89 6.04 17.81
CA MET A 41 1.96 4.64 17.40
C MET A 41 2.39 4.46 15.93
N PHE A 42 2.54 5.55 15.17
CA PHE A 42 2.85 5.50 13.73
C PHE A 42 4.10 4.66 13.42
N VAL A 43 5.17 4.88 14.18
CA VAL A 43 6.47 4.20 13.96
C VAL A 43 6.36 2.71 14.29
N GLU A 44 5.71 2.37 15.40
CA GLU A 44 5.53 0.99 15.84
C GLU A 44 4.65 0.19 14.86
N ALA A 45 3.54 0.78 14.42
CA ALA A 45 2.63 0.16 13.46
C ALA A 45 3.30 -0.04 12.10
N SER A 46 4.00 0.99 11.60
CA SER A 46 4.72 0.92 10.32
C SER A 46 5.86 -0.11 10.36
N ALA A 47 6.58 -0.22 11.49
CA ALA A 47 7.61 -1.23 11.68
C ALA A 47 7.02 -2.65 11.68
N THR A 48 5.88 -2.85 12.34
CA THR A 48 5.17 -4.13 12.36
C THR A 48 4.70 -4.54 10.96
N LEU A 49 4.11 -3.60 10.20
CA LEU A 49 3.71 -3.83 8.81
C LEU A 49 4.89 -4.17 7.90
N LEU A 50 6.03 -3.48 8.08
CA LEU A 50 7.25 -3.76 7.34
C LEU A 50 7.77 -5.17 7.64
N LEU A 51 7.74 -5.59 8.91
CA LEU A 51 8.14 -6.94 9.32
C LEU A 51 7.23 -8.00 8.69
N ILE A 52 5.91 -7.80 8.72
CA ILE A 52 4.95 -8.71 8.07
C ILE A 52 5.24 -8.78 6.57
N ASN A 53 5.50 -7.64 5.92
CA ASN A 53 5.86 -7.59 4.50
C ASN A 53 7.16 -8.36 4.20
N ALA A 54 8.19 -8.24 5.06
CA ALA A 54 9.45 -8.95 4.91
C ALA A 54 9.26 -10.47 5.05
N VAL A 55 8.48 -10.91 6.05
CA VAL A 55 8.14 -12.32 6.25
C VAL A 55 7.39 -12.88 5.03
N ALA A 56 6.34 -12.19 4.58
CA ALA A 56 5.59 -12.61 3.39
C ALA A 56 6.48 -12.66 2.13
N SER A 57 7.38 -11.69 1.96
CA SER A 57 8.33 -11.63 0.84
C SER A 57 9.37 -12.76 0.88
N ALA A 58 9.76 -13.23 2.05
CA ALA A 58 10.66 -14.37 2.20
C ALA A 58 9.95 -15.71 1.88
N PHE A 59 8.72 -15.89 2.35
CA PHE A 59 7.95 -17.13 2.13
C PHE A 59 7.30 -17.22 0.74
N GLY A 60 6.95 -16.08 0.14
CA GLY A 60 6.25 -15.98 -1.14
C GLY A 60 6.95 -16.73 -2.28
N PRO A 61 8.26 -16.53 -2.53
CA PRO A 61 9.00 -17.26 -3.56
C PRO A 61 9.07 -18.76 -3.31
N VAL A 62 9.17 -19.19 -2.05
CA VAL A 62 9.21 -20.63 -1.70
C VAL A 62 7.88 -21.29 -2.04
N LEU A 63 6.76 -20.70 -1.64
CA LEU A 63 5.43 -21.20 -1.98
C LEU A 63 5.17 -21.14 -3.50
N GLY A 64 5.57 -20.06 -4.16
CA GLY A 64 5.48 -19.90 -5.60
C GLY A 64 6.30 -20.95 -6.37
N ALA A 65 7.50 -21.29 -5.87
CA ALA A 65 8.33 -22.33 -6.45
C ALA A 65 7.67 -23.71 -6.31
N LEU A 66 7.11 -24.05 -5.14
CA LEU A 66 6.38 -25.30 -4.93
C LEU A 66 5.17 -25.42 -5.88
N VAL A 67 4.40 -24.34 -6.03
CA VAL A 67 3.23 -24.28 -6.92
C VAL A 67 3.62 -24.42 -8.38
N THR A 68 4.69 -23.76 -8.82
CA THR A 68 5.16 -23.87 -10.21
C THR A 68 5.86 -25.20 -10.48
N GLN A 69 6.50 -25.83 -9.50
CA GLN A 69 7.07 -27.18 -9.64
C GLN A 69 5.96 -28.22 -9.84
N ARG A 70 4.83 -28.10 -9.13
CA ARG A 70 3.73 -29.07 -9.21
C ARG A 70 2.78 -28.86 -10.39
N PHE A 71 2.49 -27.60 -10.72
CA PHE A 71 1.44 -27.23 -11.70
C PHE A 71 2.00 -26.54 -12.96
N GLY A 72 3.32 -26.39 -13.07
CA GLY A 72 4.02 -25.73 -14.17
C GLY A 72 4.10 -24.20 -14.01
N THR A 73 4.99 -23.55 -14.77
CA THR A 73 5.28 -22.10 -14.64
C THR A 73 4.05 -21.20 -14.83
N ALA A 74 3.09 -21.61 -15.65
CA ALA A 74 1.86 -20.84 -15.88
C ALA A 74 1.00 -20.69 -14.60
N SER A 75 1.16 -21.58 -13.62
CA SER A 75 0.42 -21.50 -12.35
C SER A 75 0.83 -20.29 -11.50
N LEU A 76 1.99 -19.66 -11.78
CA LEU A 76 2.43 -18.45 -11.07
C LEU A 76 1.42 -17.31 -11.17
N PHE A 77 0.75 -17.16 -12.32
CA PHE A 77 -0.28 -16.13 -12.51
C PHE A 77 -1.54 -16.42 -11.70
N LEU A 78 -1.95 -17.69 -11.60
CA LEU A 78 -3.09 -18.08 -10.76
C LEU A 78 -2.74 -17.95 -9.27
N TYR A 79 -1.51 -18.30 -8.89
CA TYR A 79 -0.97 -18.11 -7.55
C TYR A 79 -1.04 -16.63 -7.14
N THR A 80 -0.49 -15.72 -7.96
CA THR A 80 -0.53 -14.29 -7.65
C THR A 80 -1.96 -13.73 -7.66
N ALA A 81 -2.80 -14.16 -8.62
CA ALA A 81 -4.19 -13.75 -8.70
C ALA A 81 -4.99 -14.19 -7.45
N ALA A 82 -4.73 -15.39 -6.92
CA ALA A 82 -5.40 -15.88 -5.71
C ALA A 82 -5.09 -15.01 -4.49
N PHE A 83 -3.83 -14.59 -4.29
CA PHE A 83 -3.46 -13.67 -3.21
C PHE A 83 -4.11 -12.29 -3.35
N HIS A 84 -4.12 -11.73 -4.57
CA HIS A 84 -4.76 -10.44 -4.82
C HIS A 84 -6.28 -10.53 -4.66
N LEU A 85 -6.90 -11.64 -5.06
CA LEU A 85 -8.32 -11.86 -4.88
C LEU A 85 -8.67 -11.99 -3.39
N ALA A 86 -7.87 -12.73 -2.62
CA ALA A 86 -8.05 -12.82 -1.17
C ALA A 86 -7.92 -11.45 -0.50
N MET A 87 -6.92 -10.65 -0.89
CA MET A 87 -6.73 -9.28 -0.40
C MET A 87 -7.89 -8.36 -0.80
N LEU A 88 -8.38 -8.46 -2.03
CA LEU A 88 -9.53 -7.70 -2.53
C LEU A 88 -10.78 -8.04 -1.71
N VAL A 89 -11.09 -9.33 -1.53
CA VAL A 89 -12.26 -9.78 -0.76
C VAL A 89 -12.15 -9.29 0.68
N PHE A 90 -11.00 -9.49 1.33
CA PHE A 90 -10.76 -8.99 2.68
C PHE A 90 -10.96 -7.48 2.77
N THR A 91 -10.40 -6.71 1.84
CA THR A 91 -10.52 -5.24 1.81
C THR A 91 -11.96 -4.80 1.61
N LEU A 92 -12.71 -5.44 0.70
CA LEU A 92 -14.12 -5.12 0.46
C LEU A 92 -14.99 -5.42 1.68
N VAL A 93 -14.81 -6.58 2.31
CA VAL A 93 -15.51 -6.95 3.56
C VAL A 93 -15.16 -5.92 4.64
N ARG A 94 -13.88 -5.60 4.81
CA ARG A 94 -13.45 -4.65 5.83
C ARG A 94 -14.01 -3.25 5.58
N LEU A 95 -14.02 -2.78 4.34
CA LEU A 95 -14.57 -1.48 3.97
C LEU A 95 -16.08 -1.41 4.21
N ALA A 96 -16.82 -2.49 3.95
CA ALA A 96 -18.25 -2.57 4.22
C ALA A 96 -18.60 -2.52 5.72
N GLU A 97 -17.73 -3.06 6.58
CA GLU A 97 -17.91 -3.08 8.03
C GLU A 97 -17.32 -1.86 8.75
N THR A 98 -16.50 -1.05 8.07
CA THR A 98 -15.70 -0.01 8.69
C THR A 98 -16.36 1.36 8.59
N SER A 99 -16.72 1.94 9.74
CA SER A 99 -17.07 3.35 9.84
C SER A 99 -15.86 4.26 9.60
N ALA A 100 -16.14 5.48 9.11
CA ALA A 100 -15.13 6.52 8.92
C ALA A 100 -14.31 6.75 10.23
N PRO A 101 -13.01 7.05 10.14
CA PRO A 101 -12.18 7.32 11.32
C PRO A 101 -12.82 8.41 12.20
N PRO A 102 -12.80 8.25 13.55
CA PRO A 102 -13.29 9.26 14.47
C PRO A 102 -12.66 10.63 14.19
N GLU A 103 -13.43 11.70 14.35
CA GLU A 103 -12.91 13.07 14.15
C GLU A 103 -11.72 13.38 15.06
N SER A 104 -11.63 12.75 16.24
CA SER A 104 -10.52 12.90 17.18
C SER A 104 -9.17 12.41 16.68
N LEU A 105 -9.13 11.60 15.61
CA LEU A 105 -7.89 11.15 14.96
C LEU A 105 -7.53 11.98 13.73
N ARG A 106 -8.41 12.90 13.30
CA ARG A 106 -8.16 13.78 12.15
C ARG A 106 -7.42 15.02 12.64
N GLU A 107 -6.32 15.36 11.99
CA GLU A 107 -5.71 16.67 12.23
C GLU A 107 -6.73 17.75 11.80
N PRO A 108 -6.97 18.78 12.64
CA PRO A 108 -7.77 19.92 12.23
C PRO A 108 -7.19 20.47 10.93
N PHE A 109 -8.03 20.64 9.92
CA PHE A 109 -7.60 21.30 8.70
C PHE A 109 -7.28 22.76 9.05
N GLU A 110 -5.98 23.07 9.12
CA GLU A 110 -5.48 24.42 9.24
C GLU A 110 -5.26 24.96 7.81
N PRO A 111 -6.21 25.70 7.22
CA PRO A 111 -6.02 26.28 5.90
C PRO A 111 -4.79 27.18 5.94
N MET A 112 -3.73 26.79 5.24
CA MET A 112 -2.58 27.66 5.04
C MET A 112 -3.09 28.93 4.32
N PRO A 113 -3.00 30.11 4.94
CA PRO A 113 -3.53 31.32 4.32
C PRO A 113 -2.74 31.54 3.02
N LEU A 114 -3.45 31.78 1.91
CA LEU A 114 -2.85 32.00 0.58
C LEU A 114 -1.83 33.16 0.57
N GLN A 115 -1.85 34.00 1.61
CA GLN A 115 -0.94 35.12 1.87
C GLN A 115 0.41 34.69 2.48
N ALA A 116 0.53 33.46 2.99
CA ALA A 116 1.76 32.86 3.54
C ALA A 116 2.67 32.19 2.51
N ALA A 117 2.30 32.23 1.22
CA ALA A 117 3.19 31.85 0.12
C ALA A 117 4.39 32.82 -0.05
N THR A 118 4.40 33.93 0.72
CA THR A 118 5.41 34.98 0.70
C THR A 118 6.53 34.67 1.73
N PRO A 119 7.83 34.85 1.42
CA PRO A 119 8.94 34.30 2.21
C PRO A 119 9.03 34.71 3.69
N GLY A 120 8.40 35.81 4.10
CA GLY A 120 8.49 36.34 5.47
C GLY A 120 7.63 35.64 6.53
N VAL A 121 6.68 34.74 6.16
CA VAL A 121 5.83 34.04 7.14
C VAL A 121 6.60 32.95 7.90
N VAL A 122 7.69 32.45 7.32
CA VAL A 122 8.58 31.44 7.91
C VAL A 122 9.42 32.02 9.07
N GLU A 123 9.70 33.33 9.06
CA GLU A 123 10.59 33.96 10.05
C GLU A 123 9.87 34.36 11.37
N LEU A 124 8.54 34.36 11.38
CA LEU A 124 7.71 34.74 12.54
C LEU A 124 6.97 33.55 13.18
N ASP A 125 7.28 32.31 12.79
CA ASP A 125 6.67 31.10 13.39
C ASP A 125 7.21 30.86 14.82
N PRO A 126 6.37 30.87 15.87
CA PRO A 126 6.79 30.64 17.26
C PRO A 126 7.23 29.20 17.57
N ARG A 127 7.14 28.27 16.60
CA ARG A 127 7.70 26.90 16.66
C ARG A 127 9.07 26.79 15.99
N SER A 128 9.55 27.85 15.37
CA SER A 128 10.92 27.95 14.87
C SER A 128 11.89 28.11 16.07
N PRO A 129 13.09 27.50 16.05
CA PRO A 129 14.06 27.68 17.12
C PRO A 129 14.46 29.16 17.17
N ALA A 130 14.28 29.80 18.33
CA ALA A 130 14.73 31.16 18.55
C ALA A 130 16.23 31.27 18.20
N ALA A 131 16.57 32.22 17.33
CA ALA A 131 17.96 32.60 17.05
C ALA A 131 18.46 33.57 18.12
#